data_AF-A0AAV2K2J3-F1
#
_entry.id   AF-A0AAV2K2J3-F1
#
_cell.length_a   1.000
_cell.length_b   1.000
_cell.length_c   1.000
_cell.angle_alpha   90.00
_cell.angle_beta   90.00
_cell.angle_gamma   90.00
#
_symmetry.space_group_name_H-M   'P 1'
#
loop_
_entity.id
_entity.type
_entity.pdbx_description
1 polymer ?
#
loop_
_entity_poly.entity_id
_entity_poly.type
_entity_poly.pdbx_seq_one_letter_code
_entity_poly.pdbx_strand_id
1 'polypeptide(L)'
;MLRRVDGENRIQTLKEELEFQKNILSEELRETKRRHESRMVEVDSGQQQDFESKLSEALAEMRSQHDLQIKLYKEEVEKTYNAKLENARQSADRSSHLVGATHEELQQTRVRLESCSAQLSQLQKQLAAREAKIRELEESLSRERDSSRRLLGEKDREMSEMRARMQQQLDEYQELLDVKLALDMEISAYRKLLEGEEERLRLSPSPPPAVRVSGSRTSSAHSRSLQSSGVKRRRGNDTDSEASFSGAVSRTRVTQQASASGRVTVDEVDPEGKYVRLSNKADEDQNLGNWQLKRQVGNGASITFKFPAKFTLKAGQRVTIWASGAGVAHNPPSDLVWKNQSIWGTGDMFQTTLISASGEEMAMRKVTRTTIEEDEDDMQVAHSTCSDGEYNLRSRTVVCGSCGLPSDKPGSCSVSSASRSFRSGGLSEALLPQSYMVSTSSPRKNKLETCPIM
;
A
#
# COMPACT_ATOMS: atom_id res chain seq x y z
N MET A 1 118.27 114.74 24.64
CA MET A 1 117.82 113.69 25.58
C MET A 1 116.31 113.46 25.47
N LEU A 2 115.47 114.52 25.45
CA LEU A 2 114.01 114.43 25.27
C LEU A 2 113.55 113.63 24.03
N ARG A 3 114.06 113.95 22.82
CA ARG A 3 113.67 113.28 21.56
C ARG A 3 113.88 111.75 21.51
N ARG A 4 114.85 111.23 22.28
CA ARG A 4 115.15 109.80 22.32
C ARG A 4 114.18 109.06 23.26
N VAL A 5 113.89 109.66 24.42
CA VAL A 5 112.91 109.15 25.37
C VAL A 5 111.50 109.18 24.77
N ASP A 6 111.16 110.21 23.99
CA ASP A 6 109.88 110.27 23.26
C ASP A 6 109.77 109.15 22.21
N GLY A 7 110.86 108.83 21.51
CA GLY A 7 110.91 107.72 20.54
C GLY A 7 110.83 106.35 21.19
N GLU A 8 111.54 106.15 22.32
CA GLU A 8 111.49 104.92 23.12
C GLU A 8 110.08 104.70 23.71
N ASN A 9 109.43 105.76 24.23
CA ASN A 9 108.03 105.72 24.65
C ASN A 9 107.10 105.36 23.49
N ARG A 10 107.29 105.95 22.30
CA ARG A 10 106.46 105.65 21.12
C ARG A 10 106.59 104.19 20.67
N ILE A 11 107.81 103.64 20.71
CA ILE A 11 108.06 102.22 20.40
C ILE A 11 107.41 101.33 21.44
N GLN A 12 107.49 101.68 22.73
CA GLN A 12 106.85 100.92 23.79
C GLN A 12 105.32 100.94 23.66
N THR A 13 104.72 102.11 23.41
CA THR A 13 103.28 102.23 23.13
C THR A 13 102.86 101.40 21.91
N LEU A 14 103.64 101.42 20.82
CA LEU A 14 103.34 100.62 19.63
C LEU A 14 103.48 99.11 19.86
N LYS A 15 104.41 98.68 20.73
CA LYS A 15 104.53 97.27 21.13
C LYS A 15 103.36 96.83 22.01
N GLU A 16 102.96 97.65 22.97
CA GLU A 16 101.81 97.40 23.82
C GLU A 16 100.51 97.38 23.01
N GLU A 17 100.37 98.28 22.03
CA GLU A 17 99.24 98.29 21.09
C GLU A 17 99.24 97.05 20.18
N LEU A 18 100.40 96.63 19.67
CA LEU A 18 100.51 95.40 18.88
C LEU A 18 100.15 94.16 19.71
N GLU A 19 100.61 94.10 20.96
CA GLU A 19 100.32 93.00 21.86
C GLU A 19 98.84 93.00 22.27
N PHE A 20 98.26 94.18 22.50
CA PHE A 20 96.84 94.36 22.74
C PHE A 20 96.00 93.89 21.54
N GLN A 21 96.36 94.29 20.31
CA GLN A 21 95.69 93.84 19.09
C GLN A 21 95.84 92.34 18.85
N LYS A 22 97.02 91.76 19.11
CA LYS A 22 97.23 90.31 19.04
C LYS A 22 96.36 89.57 20.06
N ASN A 23 96.29 90.07 21.28
CA ASN A 23 95.46 89.49 22.32
C ASN A 23 93.97 89.58 21.96
N ILE A 24 93.50 90.73 21.44
CA ILE A 24 92.14 90.89 20.93
C ILE A 24 91.85 89.89 19.81
N LEU A 25 92.68 89.86 18.76
CA LEU A 25 92.48 88.95 17.63
C LEU A 25 92.53 87.48 18.05
N SER A 26 93.39 87.14 19.02
CA SER A 26 93.45 85.78 19.58
C SER A 26 92.19 85.42 20.36
N GLU A 27 91.62 86.38 21.09
CA GLU A 27 90.41 86.20 21.87
C GLU A 27 89.17 86.14 20.95
N GLU A 28 89.13 86.94 19.89
CA GLU A 28 88.11 86.85 18.82
C GLU A 28 88.18 85.52 18.08
N LEU A 29 89.38 85.02 17.76
CA LEU A 29 89.58 83.68 17.19
C LEU A 29 89.13 82.58 18.15
N ARG A 30 89.43 82.73 19.44
CA ARG A 30 89.00 81.78 20.47
C ARG A 30 87.48 81.79 20.63
N GLU A 31 86.85 82.95 20.60
CA GLU A 31 85.41 83.10 20.71
C GLU A 31 84.68 82.57 19.47
N THR A 32 85.16 82.89 18.27
CA THR A 32 84.60 82.37 17.01
C THR A 32 84.73 80.85 16.93
N LYS A 33 85.88 80.28 17.33
CA LYS A 33 86.07 78.83 17.43
C LYS A 33 85.11 78.21 18.45
N ARG A 34 84.97 78.79 19.64
CA ARG A 34 84.04 78.32 20.68
C ARG A 34 82.58 78.38 20.21
N ARG A 35 82.17 79.44 19.52
CA ARG A 35 80.83 79.56 18.93
C ARG A 35 80.59 78.51 17.84
N HIS A 36 81.60 78.25 17.00
CA HIS A 36 81.51 77.22 15.97
C HIS A 36 81.41 75.81 16.58
N GLU A 37 82.25 75.49 17.57
CA GLU A 37 82.19 74.22 18.31
C GLU A 37 80.84 74.05 19.02
N SER A 38 80.32 75.09 19.70
CA SER A 38 79.00 75.05 20.33
C SER A 38 77.88 74.80 19.32
N ARG A 39 77.90 75.49 18.18
CA ARG A 39 76.92 75.29 17.10
C ARG A 39 77.03 73.89 16.48
N MET A 40 78.24 73.36 16.32
CA MET A 40 78.43 71.99 15.83
C MET A 40 77.85 70.96 16.79
N VAL A 41 78.07 71.12 18.11
CA VAL A 41 77.50 70.23 19.13
C VAL A 41 75.97 70.35 19.18
N GLU A 42 75.41 71.56 19.08
CA GLU A 42 73.96 71.76 19.01
C GLU A 42 73.36 71.10 17.76
N VAL A 43 73.99 71.25 16.60
CA VAL A 43 73.54 70.61 15.35
C VAL A 43 73.64 69.09 15.44
N ASP A 44 74.74 68.55 15.99
CA ASP A 44 74.95 67.10 16.15
C ASP A 44 73.97 66.50 17.17
N SER A 45 73.74 67.18 18.29
CA SER A 45 72.74 66.80 19.29
C SER A 45 71.30 66.88 18.76
N GLY A 46 70.98 67.87 17.93
CA GLY A 46 69.69 67.97 17.25
C GLY A 46 69.48 66.85 16.22
N GLN A 47 70.51 66.53 15.43
CA GLN A 47 70.47 65.39 14.50
C GLN A 47 70.28 64.07 15.24
N GLN A 48 71.00 63.85 16.34
CA GLN A 48 70.85 62.67 17.19
C GLN A 48 69.43 62.55 17.75
N GLN A 49 68.86 63.64 18.25
CA GLN A 49 67.49 63.65 18.77
C GLN A 49 66.44 63.38 17.67
N ASP A 50 66.65 63.90 16.46
CA ASP A 50 65.79 63.61 15.31
C ASP A 50 65.86 62.13 14.90
N PHE A 51 67.04 61.51 14.93
CA PHE A 51 67.20 60.08 14.67
C PHE A 51 66.55 59.22 15.75
N GLU A 52 66.74 59.56 17.03
CA GLU A 52 66.10 58.88 18.15
C GLU A 52 64.58 59.00 18.10
N SER A 53 64.06 60.19 17.77
CA SER A 53 62.63 60.45 17.58
C SER A 53 62.06 59.58 16.46
N LYS A 54 62.67 59.60 15.26
CA LYS A 54 62.24 58.76 14.11
C LYS A 54 62.31 57.27 14.41
N LEU A 55 63.32 56.82 15.13
CA LEU A 55 63.44 55.42 15.54
C LEU A 55 62.33 55.04 16.53
N SER A 56 62.03 55.92 17.50
CA SER A 56 60.96 55.70 18.46
C SER A 56 59.57 55.67 17.80
N GLU A 57 59.35 56.55 16.81
CA GLU A 57 58.13 56.60 16.00
C GLU A 57 57.97 55.33 15.17
N ALA A 58 59.03 54.90 14.46
CA ALA A 58 59.02 53.66 13.69
C ALA A 58 58.74 52.42 14.57
N LEU A 59 59.32 52.36 15.77
CA LEU A 59 59.06 51.28 16.72
C LEU A 59 57.62 51.32 17.28
N ALA A 60 57.09 52.51 17.56
CA ALA A 60 55.71 52.69 17.99
C ALA A 60 54.73 52.29 16.89
N GLU A 61 55.02 52.65 15.63
CA GLU A 61 54.21 52.26 14.49
C GLU A 61 54.25 50.75 14.27
N MET A 62 55.42 50.10 14.33
CA MET A 62 55.50 48.64 14.24
C MET A 62 54.68 47.94 15.34
N ARG A 63 54.73 48.45 16.58
CA ARG A 63 53.89 47.93 17.67
C ARG A 63 52.41 48.11 17.39
N SER A 64 52.00 49.30 16.94
CA SER A 64 50.62 49.60 16.58
C SER A 64 50.10 48.68 15.47
N GLN A 65 50.90 48.46 14.43
CA GLN A 65 50.57 47.53 13.33
C GLN A 65 50.42 46.09 13.83
N HIS A 66 51.32 45.63 14.70
CA HIS A 66 51.21 44.31 15.31
C HIS A 66 49.96 44.17 16.20
N ASP A 67 49.67 45.18 17.04
CA ASP A 67 48.48 45.17 17.89
C ASP A 67 47.20 45.15 17.06
N LEU A 68 47.15 45.92 15.96
CA LEU A 68 46.04 45.90 15.02
C LEU A 68 45.90 44.54 14.35
N GLN A 69 47.01 43.94 13.92
CA GLN A 69 47.01 42.60 13.32
C GLN A 69 46.50 41.54 14.30
N ILE A 70 46.92 41.58 15.57
CA ILE A 70 46.45 40.67 16.62
C ILE A 70 44.95 40.85 16.86
N LYS A 71 44.47 42.10 16.92
CA LYS A 71 43.03 42.40 17.06
C LYS A 71 42.22 41.81 15.91
N LEU A 72 42.64 42.05 14.67
CA LEU A 72 41.97 41.51 13.48
C LEU A 72 41.96 39.98 13.47
N TYR A 73 43.08 39.34 13.80
CA TYR A 73 43.12 37.88 13.91
C TYR A 73 42.18 37.37 15.00
N LYS A 74 42.12 38.02 16.15
CA LYS A 74 41.21 37.65 17.24
C LYS A 74 39.75 37.77 16.79
N GLU A 75 39.38 38.89 16.18
CA GLU A 75 38.01 39.11 15.67
C GLU A 75 37.61 38.07 14.62
N GLU A 76 38.51 37.72 13.69
CA GLU A 76 38.23 36.70 12.67
C GLU A 76 38.09 35.30 13.29
N VAL A 77 38.92 34.96 14.28
CA VAL A 77 38.79 33.70 15.03
C VAL A 77 37.47 33.65 15.81
N GLU A 78 37.09 34.73 16.51
CA GLU A 78 35.82 34.80 17.23
C GLU A 78 34.63 34.70 16.28
N LYS A 79 34.68 35.39 15.14
CA LYS A 79 33.65 35.34 14.11
C LYS A 79 33.49 33.95 13.52
N THR A 80 34.59 33.29 13.16
CA THR A 80 34.56 31.92 12.61
C THR A 80 34.11 30.91 13.65
N TYR A 81 34.51 31.07 14.92
CA TYR A 81 34.07 30.21 16.02
C TYR A 81 32.56 30.37 16.28
N ASN A 82 32.07 31.61 16.38
CA ASN A 82 30.65 31.90 16.56
C ASN A 82 29.83 31.36 15.38
N ALA A 83 30.30 31.52 14.14
CA ALA A 83 29.64 30.95 12.97
C ALA A 83 29.55 29.41 13.03
N LYS A 84 30.63 28.74 13.49
CA LYS A 84 30.63 27.27 13.66
C LYS A 84 29.68 26.82 14.77
N LEU A 85 29.66 27.52 15.92
CA LEU A 85 28.74 27.23 17.01
C LEU A 85 27.28 27.40 16.59
N GLU A 86 26.97 28.49 15.89
CA GLU A 86 25.63 28.77 15.42
C GLU A 86 25.17 27.74 14.38
N ASN A 87 26.04 27.36 13.44
CA ASN A 87 25.76 26.28 12.50
C ASN A 87 25.50 24.94 13.21
N ALA A 88 26.33 24.58 14.19
CA ALA A 88 26.17 23.36 14.98
C ALA A 88 24.84 23.36 15.77
N ARG A 89 24.47 24.50 16.38
CA ARG A 89 23.18 24.68 17.05
C ARG A 89 22.01 24.51 16.10
N GLN A 90 22.01 25.22 14.97
CA GLN A 90 20.97 25.10 13.96
C GLN A 90 20.86 23.67 13.41
N SER A 91 21.98 22.97 13.23
CA SER A 91 21.98 21.57 12.82
C SER A 91 21.36 20.66 13.88
N ALA A 92 21.68 20.88 15.16
CA ALA A 92 21.10 20.14 16.27
C ALA A 92 19.59 20.38 16.38
N ASP A 93 19.14 21.64 16.25
CA ASP A 93 17.73 22.00 16.27
C ASP A 93 16.96 21.36 15.12
N ARG A 94 17.50 21.43 13.88
CA ARG A 94 16.91 20.75 12.71
C ARG A 94 16.82 19.23 12.93
N SER A 95 17.86 18.62 13.49
CA SER A 95 17.86 17.19 13.80
C SER A 95 16.80 16.85 14.86
N SER A 96 16.69 17.65 15.92
CA SER A 96 15.67 17.49 16.96
C SER A 96 14.25 17.61 16.39
N HIS A 97 13.99 18.61 15.55
CA HIS A 97 12.70 18.78 14.88
C HIS A 97 12.35 17.59 13.97
N LEU A 98 13.32 17.08 13.20
CA LEU A 98 13.09 15.91 12.34
C LEU A 98 12.79 14.66 13.18
N VAL A 99 13.51 14.45 14.28
CA VAL A 99 13.24 13.35 15.21
C VAL A 99 11.85 13.49 15.84
N GLY A 100 11.45 14.70 16.22
CA GLY A 100 10.10 14.99 16.72
C GLY A 100 9.01 14.65 15.70
N ALA A 101 9.14 15.16 14.47
CA ALA A 101 8.19 14.91 13.39
C ALA A 101 8.05 13.42 13.05
N THR A 102 9.18 12.72 12.91
CA THR A 102 9.17 11.27 12.64
C THR A 102 8.58 10.46 13.81
N HIS A 103 8.79 10.89 15.05
CA HIS A 103 8.16 10.27 16.21
C HIS A 103 6.64 10.48 16.20
N GLU A 104 6.16 11.68 15.89
CA GLU A 104 4.73 11.99 15.78
C GLU A 104 4.06 11.17 14.67
N GLU A 105 4.69 11.07 13.49
CA GLU A 105 4.21 10.22 12.39
C GLU A 105 4.16 8.73 12.80
N LEU A 106 5.16 8.25 13.53
CA LEU A 106 5.18 6.89 14.07
C LEU A 106 4.04 6.66 15.08
N GLN A 107 3.76 7.62 15.95
CA GLN A 107 2.65 7.53 16.90
C GLN A 107 1.30 7.53 16.16
N GLN A 108 1.11 8.41 15.18
CA GLN A 108 -0.12 8.45 14.39
C GLN A 108 -0.34 7.15 13.61
N THR A 109 0.71 6.57 13.01
CA THR A 109 0.61 5.30 12.29
C THR A 109 0.32 4.14 13.22
N ARG A 110 0.90 4.10 14.44
CA ARG A 110 0.54 3.12 15.48
C ARG A 110 -0.93 3.20 15.88
N VAL A 111 -1.45 4.40 16.15
CA VAL A 111 -2.87 4.59 16.50
C VAL A 111 -3.79 4.14 15.35
N ARG A 112 -3.43 4.46 14.09
CA ARG A 112 -4.18 3.98 12.92
C ARG A 112 -4.15 2.46 12.80
N LEU A 113 -2.99 1.83 13.03
CA LEU A 113 -2.84 0.39 13.00
C LEU A 113 -3.69 -0.29 14.08
N GLU A 114 -3.67 0.23 15.31
CA GLU A 114 -4.49 -0.28 16.42
C GLU A 114 -5.99 -0.14 16.12
N SER A 115 -6.41 1.00 15.58
CA SER A 115 -7.80 1.23 15.17
C SER A 115 -8.25 0.26 14.07
N CYS A 116 -7.45 0.10 13.00
CA CYS A 116 -7.75 -0.87 11.94
C CYS A 116 -7.75 -2.31 12.46
N SER A 117 -6.82 -2.67 13.35
CA SER A 117 -6.78 -3.98 13.99
C SER A 117 -8.04 -4.25 14.82
N ALA A 118 -8.51 -3.25 15.59
CA ALA A 118 -9.76 -3.35 16.34
C ALA A 118 -10.97 -3.53 15.42
N GLN A 119 -11.04 -2.79 14.31
CA GLN A 119 -12.09 -2.94 13.30
C GLN A 119 -12.07 -4.33 12.65
N LEU A 120 -10.88 -4.85 12.30
CA LEU A 120 -10.74 -6.21 11.77
C LEU A 120 -11.21 -7.26 12.77
N SER A 121 -10.82 -7.14 14.05
CA SER A 121 -11.29 -8.06 15.10
C SER A 121 -12.81 -8.01 15.28
N GLN A 122 -13.41 -6.81 15.22
CA GLN A 122 -14.85 -6.65 15.29
C GLN A 122 -15.56 -7.30 14.10
N LEU A 123 -15.08 -7.09 12.87
CA LEU A 123 -15.65 -7.69 11.67
C LEU A 123 -15.50 -9.23 11.68
N GLN A 124 -14.37 -9.75 12.14
CA GLN A 124 -14.15 -11.19 12.31
C GLN A 124 -15.16 -11.80 13.30
N LYS A 125 -15.40 -11.14 14.45
CA LYS A 125 -16.42 -11.57 15.42
C LYS A 125 -17.82 -11.54 14.82
N GLN A 126 -18.15 -10.50 14.06
CA GLN A 126 -19.45 -10.39 13.38
C GLN A 126 -19.63 -11.50 12.33
N LEU A 127 -18.60 -11.78 11.54
CA LEU A 127 -18.61 -12.85 10.54
C LEU A 127 -18.84 -14.21 11.22
N ALA A 128 -18.06 -14.53 12.26
CA ALA A 128 -18.22 -15.78 13.02
C ALA A 128 -19.63 -15.91 13.62
N ALA A 129 -20.20 -14.82 14.15
CA ALA A 129 -21.56 -14.81 14.67
C ALA A 129 -22.62 -15.04 13.57
N ARG A 130 -22.43 -14.47 12.38
CA ARG A 130 -23.34 -14.69 11.23
C ARG A 130 -23.23 -16.11 10.69
N GLU A 131 -22.04 -16.67 10.59
CA GLU A 131 -21.83 -18.07 10.19
C GLU A 131 -22.43 -19.05 11.20
N ALA A 132 -22.29 -18.79 12.51
CA ALA A 132 -22.98 -19.56 13.53
C ALA A 132 -24.51 -19.50 13.36
N LYS A 133 -25.05 -18.31 13.06
CA LYS A 133 -26.50 -18.16 12.85
C LYS A 133 -27.00 -18.87 11.59
N ILE A 134 -26.22 -18.86 10.50
CA ILE A 134 -26.54 -19.60 9.28
C ILE A 134 -26.61 -21.10 9.60
N ARG A 135 -25.59 -21.66 10.26
CA ARG A 135 -25.58 -23.07 10.66
C ARG A 135 -26.79 -23.45 11.52
N GLU A 136 -27.13 -22.62 12.51
CA GLU A 136 -28.32 -22.85 13.36
C GLU A 136 -29.61 -22.89 12.53
N LEU A 137 -29.77 -21.98 11.56
CA LEU A 137 -30.95 -21.93 10.68
C LEU A 137 -31.00 -23.12 9.72
N GLU A 138 -29.86 -23.53 9.17
CA GLU A 138 -29.76 -24.71 8.31
C GLU A 138 -30.13 -25.99 9.07
N GLU A 139 -29.62 -26.16 10.29
CA GLU A 139 -29.99 -27.28 11.16
C GLU A 139 -31.49 -27.24 11.52
N SER A 140 -32.02 -26.08 11.87
CA SER A 140 -33.45 -25.91 12.16
C SER A 140 -34.32 -26.29 10.95
N LEU A 141 -33.91 -25.87 9.76
CA LEU A 141 -34.61 -26.19 8.52
C LEU A 141 -34.52 -27.69 8.18
N SER A 142 -33.38 -28.32 8.42
CA SER A 142 -33.22 -29.77 8.27
C SER A 142 -34.16 -30.53 9.21
N ARG A 143 -34.20 -30.13 10.49
CA ARG A 143 -35.11 -30.73 11.49
C ARG A 143 -36.58 -30.60 11.07
N GLU A 144 -36.98 -29.44 10.56
CA GLU A 144 -38.36 -29.22 10.10
C GLU A 144 -38.72 -30.07 8.88
N ARG A 145 -37.79 -30.20 7.92
CA ARG A 145 -37.95 -31.08 6.75
C ARG A 145 -38.08 -32.54 7.15
N ASP A 146 -37.27 -33.00 8.09
CA ASP A 146 -37.33 -34.38 8.60
C ASP A 146 -38.63 -34.64 9.36
N SER A 147 -39.06 -33.70 10.19
CA SER A 147 -40.36 -33.74 10.88
C SER A 147 -41.52 -33.85 9.89
N SER A 148 -41.54 -32.96 8.89
CA SER A 148 -42.56 -32.96 7.83
C SER A 148 -42.57 -34.25 7.03
N ARG A 149 -41.38 -34.79 6.68
CA ARG A 149 -41.25 -36.07 5.96
C ARG A 149 -41.80 -37.24 6.79
N ARG A 150 -41.52 -37.28 8.09
CA ARG A 150 -42.05 -38.31 9.00
C ARG A 150 -43.57 -38.24 9.07
N LEU A 151 -44.13 -37.04 9.27
CA LEU A 151 -45.58 -36.84 9.33
C LEU A 151 -46.27 -37.26 8.02
N LEU A 152 -45.70 -36.90 6.86
CA LEU A 152 -46.21 -37.35 5.56
C LEU A 152 -46.18 -38.88 5.45
N GLY A 153 -45.08 -39.52 5.82
CA GLY A 153 -44.96 -40.98 5.81
C GLY A 153 -45.98 -41.67 6.73
N GLU A 154 -46.25 -41.11 7.92
CA GLU A 154 -47.30 -41.60 8.82
C GLU A 154 -48.68 -41.47 8.19
N LYS A 155 -48.99 -40.34 7.54
CA LYS A 155 -50.27 -40.12 6.86
C LYS A 155 -50.45 -41.03 5.65
N ASP A 156 -49.40 -41.26 4.85
CA ASP A 156 -49.44 -42.21 3.74
C ASP A 156 -49.69 -43.64 4.23
N ARG A 157 -49.10 -44.01 5.37
CA ARG A 157 -49.33 -45.30 6.02
C ARG A 157 -50.79 -45.45 6.48
N GLU A 158 -51.33 -44.45 7.18
CA GLU A 158 -52.75 -44.41 7.59
C GLU A 158 -53.69 -44.51 6.38
N MET A 159 -53.39 -43.79 5.29
CA MET A 159 -54.17 -43.84 4.05
C MET A 159 -54.13 -45.24 3.40
N SER A 160 -52.96 -45.89 3.39
CA SER A 160 -52.81 -47.25 2.87
C SER A 160 -53.58 -48.26 3.73
N GLU A 161 -53.53 -48.13 5.06
CA GLU A 161 -54.31 -48.98 5.97
C GLU A 161 -55.82 -48.82 5.76
N MET A 162 -56.31 -47.58 5.63
CA MET A 162 -57.72 -47.33 5.36
C MET A 162 -58.15 -47.92 4.01
N ARG A 163 -57.35 -47.77 2.96
CA ARG A 163 -57.62 -48.41 1.65
C ARG A 163 -57.66 -49.93 1.75
N ALA A 164 -56.72 -50.54 2.49
CA ALA A 164 -56.70 -51.99 2.68
C ALA A 164 -57.95 -52.48 3.43
N ARG A 165 -58.37 -51.77 4.49
CA ARG A 165 -59.62 -52.08 5.21
C ARG A 165 -60.85 -51.93 4.33
N MET A 166 -60.92 -50.88 3.51
CA MET A 166 -62.02 -50.70 2.55
C MET A 166 -62.07 -51.84 1.54
N GLN A 167 -60.91 -52.26 1.01
CA GLN A 167 -60.85 -53.38 0.07
C GLN A 167 -61.31 -54.68 0.73
N GLN A 168 -60.84 -54.96 1.95
CA GLN A 168 -61.27 -56.12 2.73
C GLN A 168 -62.80 -56.14 2.91
N GLN A 169 -63.40 -54.99 3.26
CA GLN A 169 -64.86 -54.89 3.38
C GLN A 169 -65.57 -55.18 2.06
N LEU A 170 -65.07 -54.68 0.93
CA LEU A 170 -65.64 -54.98 -0.39
C LEU A 170 -65.57 -56.48 -0.72
N ASP A 171 -64.46 -57.13 -0.38
CA ASP A 171 -64.28 -58.57 -0.61
C ASP A 171 -65.25 -59.38 0.27
N GLU A 172 -65.40 -59.03 1.56
CA GLU A 172 -66.37 -59.64 2.49
C GLU A 172 -67.82 -59.42 2.00
N TYR A 173 -68.16 -58.25 1.48
CA TYR A 173 -69.47 -57.97 0.89
C TYR A 173 -69.74 -58.81 -0.37
N GLN A 174 -68.72 -59.01 -1.21
CA GLN A 174 -68.85 -59.85 -2.40
C GLN A 174 -69.06 -61.32 -2.02
N GLU A 175 -68.32 -61.85 -1.04
CA GLU A 175 -68.52 -63.21 -0.55
C GLU A 175 -69.93 -63.40 0.02
N LEU A 176 -70.43 -62.44 0.81
CA LEU A 176 -71.79 -62.49 1.34
C LEU A 176 -72.83 -62.42 0.21
N LEU A 177 -72.60 -61.60 -0.83
CA LEU A 177 -73.46 -61.54 -1.99
C LEU A 177 -73.50 -62.88 -2.72
N ASP A 178 -72.36 -63.55 -2.90
CA ASP A 178 -72.27 -64.85 -3.54
C ASP A 178 -73.04 -65.92 -2.75
N VAL A 179 -72.91 -65.95 -1.41
CA VAL A 179 -73.71 -66.82 -0.53
C VAL A 179 -75.20 -66.52 -0.67
N LYS A 180 -75.59 -65.24 -0.70
CA LYS A 180 -76.99 -64.84 -0.88
C LYS A 180 -77.54 -65.32 -2.22
N LEU A 181 -76.77 -65.19 -3.30
CA LEU A 181 -77.17 -65.67 -4.63
C LEU A 181 -77.33 -67.20 -4.63
N ALA A 182 -76.45 -67.95 -3.97
CA ALA A 182 -76.59 -69.40 -3.80
C ALA A 182 -77.89 -69.75 -3.04
N LEU A 183 -78.18 -69.07 -1.92
CA LEU A 183 -79.41 -69.26 -1.16
C LEU A 183 -80.67 -68.92 -1.97
N ASP A 184 -80.66 -67.84 -2.77
CA ASP A 184 -81.78 -67.50 -3.66
C ASP A 184 -82.03 -68.57 -4.72
N MET A 185 -80.96 -69.17 -5.24
CA MET A 185 -81.05 -70.30 -6.18
C MET A 185 -81.66 -71.53 -5.49
N GLU A 186 -81.22 -71.85 -4.27
CA GLU A 186 -81.80 -72.94 -3.46
C GLU A 186 -83.28 -72.72 -3.17
N ILE A 187 -83.68 -71.51 -2.72
CA ILE A 187 -85.08 -71.14 -2.49
C ILE A 187 -85.90 -71.28 -3.76
N SER A 188 -85.36 -70.84 -4.90
CA SER A 188 -86.03 -70.95 -6.19
C SER A 188 -86.21 -72.41 -6.61
N ALA A 189 -85.22 -73.27 -6.33
CA ALA A 189 -85.34 -74.71 -6.56
C ALA A 189 -86.38 -75.36 -5.64
N TYR A 190 -86.39 -75.02 -4.35
CA TYR A 190 -87.40 -75.49 -3.41
C TYR A 190 -88.81 -75.05 -3.79
N ARG A 191 -89.01 -73.80 -4.25
CA ARG A 191 -90.29 -73.30 -4.77
C ARG A 191 -90.77 -74.13 -5.97
N LYS A 192 -89.91 -74.40 -6.95
CA LYS A 192 -90.26 -75.24 -8.12
C LYS A 192 -90.66 -76.66 -7.74
N LEU A 193 -89.97 -77.25 -6.75
CA LEU A 193 -90.29 -78.60 -6.28
C LEU A 193 -91.65 -78.63 -5.57
N LEU A 194 -91.94 -77.61 -4.75
CA LEU A 194 -93.24 -77.41 -4.10
C LEU A 194 -94.36 -77.17 -5.13
N GLU A 195 -94.15 -76.33 -6.14
CA GLU A 195 -95.11 -76.10 -7.23
C GLU A 195 -95.45 -77.42 -7.96
N GLY A 196 -94.45 -78.26 -8.22
CA GLY A 196 -94.68 -79.60 -8.82
C GLY A 196 -95.43 -80.57 -7.90
N GLU A 197 -95.22 -80.50 -6.58
CA GLU A 197 -95.99 -81.26 -5.60
C GLU A 197 -97.43 -80.75 -5.46
N GLU A 198 -97.65 -79.43 -5.45
CA GLU A 198 -98.96 -78.78 -5.41
C GLU A 198 -99.80 -79.15 -6.65
N GLU A 199 -99.16 -79.20 -7.83
CA GLU A 199 -99.80 -79.66 -9.08
C GLU A 199 -100.19 -81.16 -9.02
N ARG A 200 -99.33 -82.01 -8.43
CA ARG A 200 -99.62 -83.44 -8.22
C ARG A 200 -100.74 -83.67 -7.19
N LEU A 201 -100.80 -82.86 -6.14
CA LEU A 201 -101.78 -82.92 -5.06
C LEU A 201 -103.08 -82.16 -5.38
N ARG A 202 -103.18 -81.50 -6.54
CA ARG A 202 -104.30 -80.63 -6.95
C ARG A 202 -104.69 -79.58 -5.91
N LEU A 203 -103.68 -79.04 -5.24
CA LEU A 203 -103.84 -77.87 -4.38
C LEU A 203 -103.90 -76.66 -5.31
N SER A 204 -105.10 -76.11 -5.52
CA SER A 204 -105.32 -74.95 -6.40
C SER A 204 -104.38 -73.80 -6.01
N PRO A 205 -103.67 -73.15 -6.96
CA PRO A 205 -102.78 -72.05 -6.62
C PRO A 205 -103.63 -70.87 -6.14
N SER A 206 -103.47 -70.49 -4.87
CA SER A 206 -104.00 -69.24 -4.33
C SER A 206 -103.12 -68.08 -4.84
N PRO A 207 -103.70 -66.97 -5.33
CA PRO A 207 -102.92 -65.89 -5.93
C PRO A 207 -102.06 -65.16 -4.88
N PRO A 208 -100.90 -64.59 -5.28
CA PRO A 208 -100.00 -63.92 -4.35
C PRO A 208 -100.63 -62.63 -3.80
N PRO A 209 -100.43 -62.30 -2.51
CA PRO A 209 -100.95 -61.06 -1.97
C PRO A 209 -100.16 -59.85 -2.52
N ALA A 210 -100.91 -58.92 -3.10
CA ALA A 210 -100.47 -57.57 -3.41
C ALA A 210 -100.52 -56.70 -2.15
N VAL A 211 -99.36 -56.20 -1.67
CA VAL A 211 -99.27 -55.08 -0.69
C VAL A 211 -97.99 -54.29 -1.00
N ARG A 212 -98.07 -53.18 -1.73
CA ARG A 212 -98.19 -51.76 -1.28
C ARG A 212 -96.92 -51.17 -0.63
N VAL A 213 -96.26 -50.31 -1.43
CA VAL A 213 -95.63 -49.00 -1.16
C VAL A 213 -95.21 -48.66 0.27
N SER A 214 -93.94 -48.31 0.46
CA SER A 214 -93.57 -47.19 1.32
C SER A 214 -92.47 -46.36 0.63
N GLY A 215 -92.85 -45.15 0.21
CA GLY A 215 -91.95 -44.18 -0.37
C GLY A 215 -91.11 -43.53 0.74
N SER A 216 -89.79 -43.55 0.58
CA SER A 216 -88.89 -42.67 1.32
C SER A 216 -88.12 -41.80 0.33
N ARG A 217 -88.27 -40.50 0.50
CA ARG A 217 -87.64 -39.43 -0.25
C ARG A 217 -86.16 -39.39 0.13
N THR A 218 -85.25 -39.61 -0.82
CA THR A 218 -83.92 -39.01 -0.76
C THR A 218 -83.49 -38.57 -2.15
N SER A 219 -82.99 -37.33 -2.18
CA SER A 219 -82.58 -36.55 -3.33
C SER A 219 -81.37 -37.15 -4.05
N SER A 220 -81.55 -37.56 -5.30
CA SER A 220 -80.48 -37.86 -6.25
C SER A 220 -80.36 -36.74 -7.29
N ALA A 221 -79.54 -35.74 -6.97
CA ALA A 221 -79.04 -34.81 -7.97
C ALA A 221 -77.78 -35.43 -8.59
N HIS A 222 -77.91 -35.98 -9.81
CA HIS A 222 -76.78 -36.20 -10.71
C HIS A 222 -77.20 -35.73 -12.11
N SER A 223 -76.74 -34.55 -12.48
CA SER A 223 -76.64 -34.17 -13.89
C SER A 223 -75.28 -33.54 -14.19
N ARG A 224 -74.36 -34.39 -14.66
CA ARG A 224 -73.54 -34.24 -15.87
C ARG A 224 -73.07 -32.81 -16.17
N SER A 225 -71.81 -32.53 -15.84
CA SER A 225 -70.99 -31.53 -16.53
C SER A 225 -69.87 -32.28 -17.25
N LEU A 226 -70.03 -32.45 -18.56
CA LEU A 226 -68.95 -32.82 -19.46
C LEU A 226 -68.18 -31.55 -19.78
N GLN A 227 -66.98 -31.39 -19.21
CA GLN A 227 -65.98 -30.44 -19.68
C GLN A 227 -64.81 -31.20 -20.27
N SER A 228 -64.82 -31.29 -21.60
CA SER A 228 -63.64 -31.61 -22.41
C SER A 228 -63.47 -30.47 -23.40
N SER A 229 -62.52 -29.57 -23.13
CA SER A 229 -61.87 -28.69 -24.13
C SER A 229 -60.60 -28.14 -23.49
N GLY A 230 -59.49 -28.37 -24.16
CA GLY A 230 -58.17 -28.46 -23.55
C GLY A 230 -57.55 -27.14 -23.11
N VAL A 231 -56.87 -27.20 -21.97
CA VAL A 231 -55.83 -26.24 -21.59
C VAL A 231 -54.57 -27.04 -21.28
N LYS A 232 -53.68 -27.10 -22.28
CA LYS A 232 -52.39 -27.77 -22.21
C LYS A 232 -51.47 -26.92 -21.33
N ARG A 233 -51.05 -27.49 -20.21
CA ARG A 233 -50.14 -26.88 -19.23
C ARG A 233 -48.79 -26.56 -19.87
N ARG A 234 -48.32 -25.36 -19.54
CA ARG A 234 -46.92 -24.89 -19.41
C ARG A 234 -45.93 -26.05 -19.22
N ARG A 235 -45.06 -26.27 -20.22
CA ARG A 235 -43.73 -26.87 -20.06
C ARG A 235 -42.73 -25.72 -20.03
N GLY A 236 -42.11 -25.51 -18.88
CA GLY A 236 -40.86 -24.79 -18.76
C GLY A 236 -39.75 -25.82 -18.61
N ASN A 237 -38.64 -25.51 -19.28
CA ASN A 237 -37.29 -26.04 -19.11
C ASN A 237 -37.03 -27.51 -19.43
N ASP A 238 -36.02 -27.74 -20.27
CA ASP A 238 -34.79 -28.47 -19.93
C ASP A 238 -34.08 -28.83 -21.25
N THR A 239 -33.09 -28.02 -21.61
CA THR A 239 -32.11 -28.35 -22.64
C THR A 239 -30.96 -29.04 -21.93
N ASP A 240 -31.01 -30.37 -21.90
CA ASP A 240 -29.87 -31.21 -21.53
C ASP A 240 -28.76 -31.03 -22.57
N SER A 241 -27.62 -30.56 -22.11
CA SER A 241 -26.32 -30.80 -22.74
C SER A 241 -25.41 -31.35 -21.66
N GLU A 242 -25.64 -32.63 -21.37
CA GLU A 242 -24.72 -33.53 -20.70
C GLU A 242 -23.43 -33.62 -21.53
N ALA A 243 -22.40 -32.87 -21.11
CA ALA A 243 -21.03 -33.21 -21.41
C ALA A 243 -20.37 -33.59 -20.08
N SER A 244 -20.39 -34.88 -19.77
CA SER A 244 -19.56 -35.46 -18.73
C SER A 244 -18.10 -35.31 -19.13
N PHE A 245 -17.37 -34.42 -18.46
CA PHE A 245 -15.91 -34.45 -18.42
C PHE A 245 -15.50 -34.59 -16.96
N SER A 246 -15.07 -35.80 -16.60
CA SER A 246 -14.25 -36.02 -15.40
C SER A 246 -12.94 -35.24 -15.58
N GLY A 247 -12.76 -34.20 -14.78
CA GLY A 247 -11.51 -33.46 -14.67
C GLY A 247 -11.58 -32.56 -13.45
N ALA A 248 -10.58 -32.65 -12.58
CA ALA A 248 -10.44 -31.83 -11.38
C ALA A 248 -10.77 -30.37 -11.68
N VAL A 249 -11.76 -29.79 -10.98
CA VAL A 249 -12.13 -28.39 -11.18
C VAL A 249 -11.13 -27.52 -10.43
N SER A 250 -10.03 -27.15 -11.09
CA SER A 250 -9.09 -26.15 -10.57
C SER A 250 -9.85 -24.84 -10.35
N ARG A 251 -10.01 -24.43 -9.08
CA ARG A 251 -10.77 -23.22 -8.74
C ARG A 251 -9.95 -21.98 -9.10
N THR A 252 -10.32 -21.29 -10.16
CA THR A 252 -9.63 -20.05 -10.58
C THR A 252 -10.11 -18.86 -9.77
N ARG A 253 -9.24 -18.23 -8.99
CA ARG A 253 -9.50 -16.99 -8.25
C ARG A 253 -9.07 -15.79 -9.09
N VAL A 254 -9.95 -14.79 -9.21
CA VAL A 254 -9.68 -13.55 -9.94
C VAL A 254 -9.63 -12.38 -8.98
N THR A 255 -8.51 -11.65 -8.93
CA THR A 255 -8.36 -10.41 -8.17
C THR A 255 -8.30 -9.22 -9.13
N GLN A 256 -8.95 -8.11 -8.79
CA GLN A 256 -9.02 -6.91 -9.62
C GLN A 256 -8.73 -5.67 -8.78
N GLN A 257 -7.91 -4.78 -9.29
CA GLN A 257 -7.57 -3.48 -8.71
C GLN A 257 -7.91 -2.40 -9.73
N ALA A 258 -8.67 -1.38 -9.34
CA ALA A 258 -9.03 -0.28 -10.22
C ALA A 258 -8.79 1.07 -9.53
N SER A 259 -8.41 2.08 -10.31
CA SER A 259 -8.29 3.47 -9.86
C SER A 259 -8.70 4.42 -10.98
N ALA A 260 -9.13 5.63 -10.62
CA ALA A 260 -9.44 6.69 -11.55
C ALA A 260 -9.12 8.04 -10.91
N SER A 261 -8.47 8.91 -11.68
CA SER A 261 -8.14 10.29 -11.32
C SER A 261 -9.16 11.30 -11.89
N GLY A 262 -10.06 10.85 -12.78
CA GLY A 262 -11.06 11.69 -13.43
C GLY A 262 -12.46 11.10 -13.47
N ARG A 263 -13.32 11.68 -14.31
CA ARG A 263 -14.75 11.33 -14.44
C ARG A 263 -15.01 9.92 -15.02
N VAL A 264 -14.02 9.38 -15.73
CA VAL A 264 -14.14 8.13 -16.48
C VAL A 264 -13.35 7.02 -15.80
N THR A 265 -13.98 5.85 -15.69
CA THR A 265 -13.43 4.64 -15.07
C THR A 265 -13.34 3.52 -16.09
N VAL A 266 -12.37 2.61 -15.91
CA VAL A 266 -12.34 1.33 -16.61
C VAL A 266 -13.27 0.36 -15.87
N ASP A 267 -14.53 0.34 -16.26
CA ASP A 267 -15.62 -0.33 -15.52
C ASP A 267 -15.55 -1.85 -15.67
N GLU A 268 -15.17 -2.36 -16.84
CA GLU A 268 -15.02 -3.80 -17.08
C GLU A 268 -13.98 -4.12 -18.15
N VAL A 269 -13.34 -5.26 -18.01
CA VAL A 269 -12.37 -5.82 -18.95
C VAL A 269 -12.67 -7.30 -19.10
N ASP A 270 -12.83 -7.75 -20.34
CA ASP A 270 -13.10 -9.16 -20.63
C ASP A 270 -11.82 -9.99 -20.40
N PRO A 271 -11.85 -11.05 -19.56
CA PRO A 271 -10.68 -11.88 -19.29
C PRO A 271 -10.16 -12.61 -20.54
N GLU A 272 -11.06 -12.91 -21.48
CA GLU A 272 -10.76 -13.53 -22.76
C GLU A 272 -10.31 -12.50 -23.82
N GLY A 273 -10.27 -11.21 -23.48
CA GLY A 273 -9.72 -10.15 -24.34
C GLY A 273 -10.67 -9.69 -25.46
N LYS A 274 -11.98 -9.95 -25.36
CA LYS A 274 -12.95 -9.55 -26.40
C LYS A 274 -13.24 -8.06 -26.39
N TYR A 275 -13.28 -7.43 -25.22
CA TYR A 275 -13.59 -6.00 -25.10
C TYR A 275 -13.04 -5.35 -23.83
N VAL A 276 -13.04 -4.02 -23.85
CA VAL A 276 -12.86 -3.16 -22.68
C VAL A 276 -14.00 -2.17 -22.60
N ARG A 277 -14.60 -1.98 -21.43
CA ARG A 277 -15.71 -1.05 -21.20
C ARG A 277 -15.30 0.09 -20.27
N LEU A 278 -15.55 1.31 -20.72
CA LEU A 278 -15.38 2.52 -19.94
C LEU A 278 -16.74 3.07 -19.51
N SER A 279 -16.79 3.72 -18.35
CA SER A 279 -17.99 4.38 -17.83
C SER A 279 -17.64 5.78 -17.35
N ASN A 280 -18.39 6.78 -17.83
CA ASN A 280 -18.42 8.10 -17.21
C ASN A 280 -19.42 8.04 -16.04
N LYS A 281 -18.93 8.14 -14.81
CA LYS A 281 -19.77 8.08 -13.59
C LYS A 281 -20.08 9.47 -13.04
N ALA A 282 -19.64 10.52 -13.72
CA ALA A 282 -19.97 11.90 -13.38
C ALA A 282 -21.30 12.34 -14.02
N ASP A 283 -21.77 13.49 -13.58
CA ASP A 283 -22.93 14.25 -14.06
C ASP A 283 -22.62 15.19 -15.24
N GLU A 284 -21.34 15.29 -15.62
CA GLU A 284 -20.90 16.08 -16.78
C GLU A 284 -20.31 15.20 -17.89
N ASP A 285 -20.44 15.67 -19.13
CA ASP A 285 -19.86 15.05 -20.31
C ASP A 285 -18.32 15.13 -20.30
N GLN A 286 -17.66 14.04 -20.70
CA GLN A 286 -16.20 13.97 -20.81
C GLN A 286 -15.78 13.82 -22.27
N ASN A 287 -15.00 14.78 -22.78
CA ASN A 287 -14.34 14.64 -24.07
C ASN A 287 -13.14 13.68 -23.93
N LEU A 288 -13.13 12.61 -24.73
CA LEU A 288 -12.05 11.63 -24.81
C LEU A 288 -11.29 11.71 -26.14
N GLY A 289 -11.45 12.81 -26.88
CA GLY A 289 -10.78 13.04 -28.15
C GLY A 289 -9.27 12.86 -28.04
N ASN A 290 -8.72 11.97 -28.87
CA ASN A 290 -7.29 11.61 -28.90
C ASN A 290 -6.75 10.94 -27.62
N TRP A 291 -7.62 10.56 -26.68
CA TRP A 291 -7.21 9.75 -25.54
C TRP A 291 -6.84 8.35 -26.02
N GLN A 292 -6.08 7.65 -25.20
CA GLN A 292 -5.53 6.34 -25.52
C GLN A 292 -5.94 5.33 -24.46
N LEU A 293 -6.39 4.16 -24.91
CA LEU A 293 -6.68 3.04 -24.05
C LEU A 293 -5.60 1.98 -24.29
N LYS A 294 -4.70 1.87 -23.33
CA LYS A 294 -3.51 1.02 -23.38
C LYS A 294 -3.75 -0.24 -22.58
N ARG A 295 -3.39 -1.40 -23.13
CA ARG A 295 -3.48 -2.71 -22.49
C ARG A 295 -2.13 -3.38 -22.51
N GLN A 296 -1.70 -3.90 -21.37
CA GLN A 296 -0.46 -4.66 -21.21
C GLN A 296 -0.78 -5.97 -20.51
N VAL A 297 -0.34 -7.09 -21.09
CA VAL A 297 -0.50 -8.44 -20.52
C VAL A 297 0.85 -8.89 -19.98
N GLY A 298 0.91 -9.23 -18.69
CA GLY A 298 2.15 -9.55 -17.97
C GLY A 298 3.20 -8.46 -18.16
N ASN A 299 4.41 -8.88 -18.54
CA ASN A 299 5.52 -7.99 -18.92
C ASN A 299 5.66 -7.84 -20.44
N GLY A 300 4.63 -8.21 -21.21
CA GLY A 300 4.64 -8.14 -22.66
C GLY A 300 4.53 -6.71 -23.21
N ALA A 301 4.60 -6.61 -24.54
CA ALA A 301 4.38 -5.36 -25.25
C ALA A 301 2.94 -4.86 -25.05
N SER A 302 2.79 -3.55 -24.86
CA SER A 302 1.47 -2.94 -24.73
C SER A 302 0.83 -2.65 -26.09
N ILE A 303 -0.46 -2.90 -26.20
CA ILE A 303 -1.28 -2.48 -27.34
C ILE A 303 -2.12 -1.26 -26.97
N THR A 304 -2.37 -0.37 -27.93
CA THR A 304 -3.05 0.91 -27.65
C THR A 304 -4.13 1.24 -28.67
N PHE A 305 -5.36 1.39 -28.22
CA PHE A 305 -6.47 1.96 -28.97
C PHE A 305 -6.48 3.48 -28.82
N LYS A 306 -6.78 4.23 -29.89
CA LYS A 306 -6.90 5.70 -29.85
C LYS A 306 -8.33 6.12 -30.16
N PHE A 307 -8.88 6.98 -29.32
CA PHE A 307 -10.23 7.52 -29.51
C PHE A 307 -10.27 8.52 -30.69
N PRO A 308 -11.35 8.55 -31.48
CA PRO A 308 -11.57 9.58 -32.50
C PRO A 308 -11.51 10.98 -31.90
N ALA A 309 -10.96 11.95 -32.63
CA ALA A 309 -10.68 13.31 -32.13
C ALA A 309 -11.89 14.07 -31.55
N LYS A 310 -13.10 13.71 -31.95
CA LYS A 310 -14.36 14.35 -31.51
C LYS A 310 -15.22 13.44 -30.62
N PHE A 311 -14.65 12.39 -30.05
CA PHE A 311 -15.41 11.45 -29.22
C PHE A 311 -15.69 12.03 -27.83
N THR A 312 -16.96 12.18 -27.49
CA THR A 312 -17.43 12.62 -26.16
C THR A 312 -18.24 11.51 -25.52
N LEU A 313 -17.87 11.12 -24.30
CA LEU A 313 -18.62 10.19 -23.47
C LEU A 313 -19.53 10.99 -22.53
N LYS A 314 -20.84 10.92 -22.79
CA LYS A 314 -21.81 11.70 -22.02
C LYS A 314 -21.88 11.26 -20.56
N ALA A 315 -22.37 12.15 -19.70
CA ALA A 315 -22.65 11.88 -18.29
C ALA A 315 -23.46 10.58 -18.12
N GLY A 316 -23.04 9.74 -17.17
CA GLY A 316 -23.69 8.45 -16.88
C GLY A 316 -23.62 7.38 -17.98
N GLN A 317 -23.02 7.65 -19.14
CA GLN A 317 -22.93 6.70 -20.25
C GLN A 317 -21.71 5.79 -20.19
N ARG A 318 -21.80 4.69 -20.94
CA ARG A 318 -20.73 3.71 -21.13
C ARG A 318 -20.36 3.60 -22.60
N VAL A 319 -19.11 3.29 -22.86
CA VAL A 319 -18.61 2.90 -24.18
C VAL A 319 -17.84 1.60 -24.07
N THR A 320 -18.12 0.68 -24.98
CA THR A 320 -17.42 -0.60 -25.11
C THR A 320 -16.53 -0.56 -26.34
N ILE A 321 -15.26 -0.89 -26.16
CA ILE A 321 -14.28 -0.99 -27.23
C ILE A 321 -14.02 -2.48 -27.49
N TRP A 322 -14.62 -2.97 -28.55
CA TRP A 322 -14.55 -4.35 -29.01
C TRP A 322 -13.30 -4.58 -29.85
N ALA A 323 -12.66 -5.71 -29.66
CA ALA A 323 -11.70 -6.22 -30.63
C ALA A 323 -12.45 -6.68 -31.90
N SER A 324 -11.81 -6.62 -33.07
CA SER A 324 -12.45 -7.01 -34.33
C SER A 324 -12.84 -8.48 -34.39
N GLY A 325 -12.15 -9.35 -33.63
CA GLY A 325 -12.46 -10.78 -33.52
C GLY A 325 -13.71 -11.08 -32.69
N ALA A 326 -14.29 -10.11 -31.98
CA ALA A 326 -15.51 -10.32 -31.20
C ALA A 326 -16.80 -10.44 -32.04
N GLY A 327 -16.74 -10.07 -33.34
CA GLY A 327 -17.89 -10.20 -34.26
C GLY A 327 -19.02 -9.19 -34.01
N VAL A 328 -18.77 -8.13 -33.24
CA VAL A 328 -19.76 -7.08 -32.93
C VAL A 328 -19.72 -5.97 -33.97
N ALA A 329 -20.88 -5.46 -34.38
CA ALA A 329 -21.00 -4.35 -35.32
C ALA A 329 -20.54 -3.02 -34.69
N HIS A 330 -19.90 -2.17 -35.50
CA HIS A 330 -19.48 -0.84 -35.04
C HIS A 330 -20.69 0.11 -34.94
N ASN A 331 -21.01 0.57 -33.73
CA ASN A 331 -22.17 1.41 -33.45
C ASN A 331 -21.81 2.55 -32.45
N PRO A 332 -21.10 3.60 -32.89
CA PRO A 332 -20.74 4.72 -32.03
C PRO A 332 -21.98 5.52 -31.57
N PRO A 333 -21.98 6.11 -30.35
CA PRO A 333 -20.84 6.22 -29.45
C PRO A 333 -20.69 5.05 -28.46
N SER A 334 -21.67 4.16 -28.36
CA SER A 334 -21.71 3.10 -27.33
C SER A 334 -20.79 1.92 -27.65
N ASP A 335 -20.63 1.56 -28.92
CA ASP A 335 -19.84 0.41 -29.34
C ASP A 335 -18.81 0.78 -30.41
N LEU A 336 -17.55 0.85 -30.00
CA LEU A 336 -16.40 1.09 -30.88
C LEU A 336 -15.74 -0.23 -31.22
N VAL A 337 -15.38 -0.44 -32.48
CA VAL A 337 -14.67 -1.66 -32.92
C VAL A 337 -13.26 -1.27 -33.33
N TRP A 338 -12.27 -1.89 -32.69
CA TRP A 338 -10.87 -1.75 -33.04
C TRP A 338 -10.54 -2.66 -34.23
N LYS A 339 -10.83 -2.16 -35.44
CA LYS A 339 -10.77 -2.95 -36.68
C LYS A 339 -9.45 -3.68 -36.92
N ASN A 340 -8.33 -3.08 -36.50
CA ASN A 340 -6.99 -3.60 -36.76
C ASN A 340 -6.44 -4.47 -35.62
N GLN A 341 -7.26 -4.85 -34.63
CA GLN A 341 -6.85 -5.77 -33.56
C GLN A 341 -7.93 -6.82 -33.31
N SER A 342 -7.59 -8.09 -33.52
CA SER A 342 -8.51 -9.20 -33.34
C SER A 342 -8.81 -9.52 -31.87
N ILE A 343 -7.91 -9.17 -30.95
CA ILE A 343 -8.05 -9.40 -29.51
C ILE A 343 -7.30 -8.34 -28.68
N TRP A 344 -7.76 -8.07 -27.46
CA TRP A 344 -7.08 -7.19 -26.51
C TRP A 344 -5.89 -7.87 -25.78
N GLY A 345 -5.71 -9.16 -25.99
CA GLY A 345 -4.72 -9.98 -25.30
C GLY A 345 -5.30 -10.69 -24.07
N THR A 346 -4.91 -11.95 -23.94
CA THR A 346 -5.38 -12.90 -22.93
C THR A 346 -4.21 -13.33 -22.07
N GLY A 347 -4.42 -13.49 -20.76
CA GLY A 347 -3.39 -13.96 -19.84
C GLY A 347 -3.83 -13.85 -18.39
N ASP A 348 -3.02 -14.40 -17.49
CA ASP A 348 -3.35 -14.44 -16.07
C ASP A 348 -3.25 -13.07 -15.42
N MET A 349 -2.28 -12.25 -15.82
CA MET A 349 -2.14 -10.89 -15.32
C MET A 349 -2.18 -9.88 -16.47
N PHE A 350 -3.00 -8.86 -16.34
CA PHE A 350 -3.03 -7.76 -17.30
C PHE A 350 -3.46 -6.44 -16.67
N GLN A 351 -3.03 -5.33 -17.27
CA GLN A 351 -3.37 -3.98 -16.86
C GLN A 351 -3.91 -3.20 -18.07
N THR A 352 -5.05 -2.56 -17.88
CA THR A 352 -5.64 -1.61 -18.82
C THR A 352 -5.58 -0.21 -18.22
N THR A 353 -5.00 0.73 -18.95
CA THR A 353 -4.83 2.12 -18.53
C THR A 353 -5.45 3.06 -19.56
N LEU A 354 -6.28 3.98 -19.10
CA LEU A 354 -6.80 5.10 -19.87
C LEU A 354 -5.88 6.30 -19.70
N ILE A 355 -5.36 6.81 -20.81
CA ILE A 355 -4.37 7.88 -20.87
C ILE A 355 -5.00 9.07 -21.61
N SER A 356 -4.90 10.26 -21.03
CA SER A 356 -5.41 11.50 -21.62
C SER A 356 -4.63 11.91 -22.87
N ALA A 357 -5.14 12.91 -23.60
CA ALA A 357 -4.41 13.50 -24.72
C ALA A 357 -3.07 14.15 -24.32
N SER A 358 -2.90 14.55 -23.05
CA SER A 358 -1.64 15.09 -22.51
C SER A 358 -0.66 14.00 -22.06
N GLY A 359 -1.05 12.72 -22.09
CA GLY A 359 -0.21 11.60 -21.63
C GLY A 359 -0.37 11.24 -20.15
N GLU A 360 -1.33 11.86 -19.46
CA GLU A 360 -1.62 11.58 -18.04
C GLU A 360 -2.49 10.32 -17.89
N GLU A 361 -2.21 9.52 -16.85
CA GLU A 361 -3.02 8.36 -16.50
C GLU A 361 -4.31 8.78 -15.79
N MET A 362 -5.45 8.60 -16.46
CA MET A 362 -6.76 9.02 -15.96
C MET A 362 -7.50 7.91 -15.24
N ALA A 363 -7.28 6.66 -15.62
CA ALA A 363 -7.83 5.49 -14.94
C ALA A 363 -7.00 4.24 -15.25
N MET A 364 -6.97 3.29 -14.32
CA MET A 364 -6.43 1.97 -14.57
C MET A 364 -7.29 0.86 -13.98
N ARG A 365 -7.12 -0.33 -14.56
CA ARG A 365 -7.62 -1.58 -14.01
C ARG A 365 -6.60 -2.68 -14.24
N LYS A 366 -6.14 -3.29 -13.16
CA LYS A 366 -5.27 -4.46 -13.15
C LYS A 366 -6.07 -5.68 -12.73
N VAL A 367 -5.92 -6.79 -13.45
CA VAL A 367 -6.56 -8.08 -13.15
C VAL A 367 -5.50 -9.15 -13.05
N THR A 368 -5.61 -10.00 -12.03
CA THR A 368 -4.75 -11.18 -11.82
C THR A 368 -5.61 -12.41 -11.56
N ARG A 369 -5.47 -13.44 -12.39
CA ARG A 369 -6.08 -14.76 -12.27
C ARG A 369 -5.05 -15.70 -11.64
N THR A 370 -5.44 -16.45 -10.62
CA THR A 370 -4.61 -17.47 -9.98
C THR A 370 -5.40 -18.77 -9.96
N THR A 371 -4.88 -19.84 -10.56
CA THR A 371 -5.42 -21.19 -10.41
C THR A 371 -5.08 -21.71 -9.03
N ILE A 372 -6.09 -22.18 -8.30
CA ILE A 372 -5.90 -22.90 -7.04
C ILE A 372 -6.02 -24.38 -7.39
N GLU A 373 -4.93 -25.10 -7.25
CA GLU A 373 -4.89 -26.56 -7.28
C GLU A 373 -5.23 -27.01 -5.85
N GLU A 374 -6.37 -27.68 -5.68
CA GLU A 374 -6.68 -28.39 -4.45
C GLU A 374 -6.06 -29.78 -4.62
N ASP A 375 -4.92 -30.02 -3.97
CA ASP A 375 -4.27 -31.34 -3.96
C ASP A 375 -5.18 -32.35 -3.26
N GLU A 376 -5.75 -33.29 -4.02
CA GLU A 376 -6.40 -34.49 -3.52
C GLU A 376 -5.35 -35.48 -3.01
N ASP A 377 -4.71 -35.20 -1.88
CA ASP A 377 -3.87 -36.17 -1.17
C ASP A 377 -4.00 -35.93 0.34
N ASP A 378 -5.10 -36.40 0.94
CA ASP A 378 -5.16 -36.78 2.37
C ASP A 378 -6.48 -37.49 2.68
N MET A 379 -6.73 -38.63 2.02
CA MET A 379 -7.68 -39.63 2.52
C MET A 379 -7.11 -41.03 2.34
N GLN A 380 -6.04 -41.34 3.07
CA GLN A 380 -5.65 -42.72 3.36
C GLN A 380 -5.94 -43.08 4.81
N VAL A 381 -6.86 -44.03 4.93
CA VAL A 381 -7.25 -44.75 6.13
C VAL A 381 -6.05 -45.54 6.66
N ALA A 382 -5.67 -45.34 7.92
CA ALA A 382 -4.81 -46.27 8.64
C ALA A 382 -5.29 -46.44 10.09
N HIS A 383 -5.96 -47.57 10.31
CA HIS A 383 -6.13 -48.17 11.62
C HIS A 383 -4.77 -48.64 12.18
N SER A 384 -4.59 -48.43 13.48
CA SER A 384 -3.90 -49.30 14.44
C SER A 384 -2.37 -49.34 14.54
N THR A 385 -1.98 -49.32 15.83
CA THR A 385 -0.76 -49.80 16.50
C THR A 385 0.44 -48.88 16.65
N CYS A 386 0.79 -48.69 17.92
CA CYS A 386 1.99 -48.09 18.47
C CYS A 386 3.25 -48.88 18.08
N SER A 387 4.33 -48.18 17.72
CA SER A 387 5.72 -48.55 18.05
C SER A 387 6.67 -47.39 17.74
N ASP A 388 7.66 -47.24 18.61
CA ASP A 388 8.76 -46.26 18.63
C ASP A 388 9.53 -46.09 17.31
N GLY A 389 10.05 -44.89 17.07
CA GLY A 389 11.00 -44.63 15.98
C GLY A 389 11.40 -43.15 15.82
N GLU A 390 12.35 -42.73 16.65
CA GLU A 390 13.43 -41.75 16.41
C GLU A 390 13.20 -40.55 15.46
N TYR A 391 13.27 -39.39 16.11
CA TYR A 391 13.52 -38.04 15.62
C TYR A 391 14.62 -37.95 14.52
N ASN A 392 14.35 -37.20 13.45
CA ASN A 392 15.40 -36.60 12.62
C ASN A 392 14.97 -35.26 12.02
N LEU A 393 15.06 -34.19 12.82
CA LEU A 393 14.99 -32.81 12.34
C LEU A 393 16.36 -32.39 11.81
N ARG A 394 16.51 -32.29 10.47
CA ARG A 394 17.61 -31.56 9.83
C ARG A 394 17.15 -30.19 9.33
N SER A 395 17.38 -29.20 10.20
CA SER A 395 18.01 -27.90 9.95
C SER A 395 17.56 -27.02 8.76
N ARG A 396 16.79 -25.97 9.06
CA ARG A 396 16.92 -24.66 8.39
C ARG A 396 17.56 -23.67 9.35
N THR A 397 18.79 -23.26 9.05
CA THR A 397 19.51 -22.18 9.73
C THR A 397 18.91 -20.82 9.34
N VAL A 398 18.49 -20.03 10.32
CA VAL A 398 18.00 -18.66 10.15
C VAL A 398 19.17 -17.70 10.40
N VAL A 399 19.47 -16.82 9.44
CA VAL A 399 20.57 -15.84 9.52
C VAL A 399 20.03 -14.49 10.01
N CYS A 400 20.73 -13.84 10.93
CA CYS A 400 20.37 -12.51 11.47
C CYS A 400 20.72 -11.38 10.50
N GLY A 401 19.74 -10.53 10.17
CA GLY A 401 19.79 -9.50 9.13
C GLY A 401 20.63 -8.24 9.43
N SER A 402 21.52 -8.25 10.42
CA SER A 402 22.35 -7.07 10.74
C SER A 402 23.86 -7.33 10.78
N CYS A 403 24.34 -8.59 10.66
CA CYS A 403 25.78 -8.86 10.64
C CYS A 403 26.25 -10.11 9.85
N GLY A 404 25.36 -10.90 9.25
CA GLY A 404 25.72 -11.83 8.16
C GLY A 404 26.67 -13.00 8.45
N LEU A 405 26.90 -13.40 9.71
CA LEU A 405 27.72 -14.58 10.05
C LEU A 405 26.92 -15.70 10.73
N PRO A 406 27.24 -16.99 10.46
CA PRO A 406 26.59 -18.14 11.11
C PRO A 406 27.11 -18.33 12.54
N SER A 407 26.19 -18.61 13.49
CA SER A 407 26.54 -18.93 14.88
C SER A 407 26.97 -20.38 15.00
N ASP A 408 28.24 -20.62 15.33
CA ASP A 408 28.72 -21.91 15.84
C ASP A 408 29.93 -21.72 16.77
N LYS A 409 29.69 -21.58 18.08
CA LYS A 409 29.95 -22.61 19.12
C LYS A 409 30.13 -22.02 20.53
N PRO A 410 29.81 -22.82 21.58
CA PRO A 410 29.64 -22.34 22.95
C PRO A 410 30.87 -22.60 23.83
N GLY A 411 31.05 -21.73 24.82
CA GLY A 411 31.97 -21.94 25.94
C GLY A 411 31.62 -20.99 27.09
N SER A 412 30.76 -21.48 28.00
CA SER A 412 30.82 -21.32 29.47
C SER A 412 31.59 -20.09 30.00
N CYS A 413 31.07 -19.18 30.82
CA CYS A 413 30.19 -19.35 31.97
C CYS A 413 29.92 -17.96 32.59
N SER A 414 28.77 -17.82 33.27
CA SER A 414 28.51 -16.98 34.46
C SER A 414 28.72 -15.45 34.32
N VAL A 415 27.90 -14.55 34.84
CA VAL A 415 27.08 -14.55 36.06
C VAL A 415 26.01 -13.47 35.90
N SER A 416 24.90 -13.67 36.59
CA SER A 416 23.77 -12.75 36.68
C SER A 416 24.09 -11.45 37.42
N SER A 417 23.34 -10.42 37.05
CA SER A 417 22.77 -9.37 37.92
C SER A 417 23.69 -8.31 38.53
N ALA A 418 23.52 -7.06 38.08
CA ALA A 418 23.18 -5.87 38.89
C ALA A 418 23.54 -4.61 38.07
N SER A 419 22.55 -3.83 37.60
CA SER A 419 21.98 -2.67 38.32
C SER A 419 22.83 -1.39 38.21
N ARG A 420 22.22 -0.42 37.51
CA ARG A 420 22.14 1.02 37.83
C ARG A 420 23.40 1.91 37.68
N SER A 421 23.27 2.79 36.68
CA SER A 421 23.21 4.26 36.80
C SER A 421 24.36 5.10 37.41
N PHE A 422 24.57 6.23 36.72
CA PHE A 422 25.05 7.56 37.13
C PHE A 422 26.56 7.91 37.17
N ARG A 423 26.86 8.87 36.27
CA ARG A 423 27.66 10.12 36.40
C ARG A 423 29.21 10.12 36.51
N SER A 424 29.70 11.17 35.85
CA SER A 424 30.85 12.06 36.13
C SER A 424 32.26 11.69 35.69
N GLY A 425 32.80 12.54 34.81
CA GLY A 425 34.02 13.30 35.06
C GLY A 425 35.35 12.70 34.62
N GLY A 426 36.24 13.56 34.08
CA GLY A 426 37.69 13.40 34.26
C GLY A 426 38.52 13.36 33.00
N LEU A 427 39.29 14.43 32.80
CA LEU A 427 40.37 14.62 31.82
C LEU A 427 41.48 13.56 31.94
N SER A 428 42.23 13.35 30.86
CA SER A 428 43.68 13.20 30.97
C SER A 428 44.41 13.77 29.75
N GLU A 429 45.57 14.32 30.08
CA GLU A 429 46.47 15.21 29.36
C GLU A 429 47.70 14.40 28.94
N ALA A 430 48.23 14.61 27.74
CA ALA A 430 49.59 14.21 27.38
C ALA A 430 50.15 15.13 26.30
N LEU A 431 51.22 15.84 26.69
CA LEU A 431 51.99 16.83 25.95
C LEU A 431 53.06 16.17 25.05
N LEU A 432 53.09 16.60 23.76
CA LEU A 432 54.22 17.06 22.91
C LEU A 432 55.53 16.23 22.74
N PRO A 433 56.47 16.57 21.80
CA PRO A 433 56.46 17.49 20.64
C PRO A 433 57.07 16.87 19.33
N GLN A 434 56.97 17.55 18.16
CA GLN A 434 58.13 17.90 17.30
C GLN A 434 57.74 18.69 16.02
N SER A 435 58.48 19.80 15.81
CA SER A 435 58.89 20.47 14.55
C SER A 435 57.88 21.11 13.58
N TYR A 436 57.95 22.45 13.57
CA TYR A 436 57.62 23.35 12.46
C TYR A 436 58.53 23.15 11.25
N MET A 437 57.96 23.18 10.03
CA MET A 437 58.64 23.73 8.85
C MET A 437 57.69 24.67 8.11
N VAL A 438 58.13 25.92 8.00
CA VAL A 438 57.51 27.00 7.22
C VAL A 438 57.86 26.79 5.75
N SER A 439 56.89 26.92 4.84
CA SER A 439 57.15 27.03 3.40
C SER A 439 56.33 28.16 2.82
N THR A 440 57.04 29.18 2.34
CA THR A 440 56.55 30.33 1.58
C THR A 440 56.39 29.93 0.11
N SER A 441 55.23 30.18 -0.51
CA SER A 441 55.10 30.13 -1.96
C SER A 441 54.18 31.23 -2.48
N SER A 442 54.79 32.27 -3.06
CA SER A 442 54.15 33.26 -3.92
C SER A 442 53.95 32.71 -5.35
N PRO A 443 53.00 33.26 -6.15
CA PRO A 443 52.52 32.63 -7.38
C PRO A 443 53.40 32.92 -8.60
N ARG A 444 53.63 31.92 -9.46
CA ARG A 444 54.32 32.05 -10.75
C ARG A 444 53.36 32.56 -11.83
N LYS A 445 53.82 33.59 -12.55
CA LYS A 445 53.24 34.12 -13.80
C LYS A 445 53.54 33.16 -14.96
N ASN A 446 52.52 32.77 -15.72
CA ASN A 446 52.68 32.06 -16.99
C ASN A 446 53.03 33.04 -18.11
N LYS A 447 54.17 32.82 -18.77
CA LYS A 447 54.48 33.35 -20.11
C LYS A 447 54.37 32.19 -21.10
N LEU A 448 53.61 32.41 -22.17
CA LEU A 448 53.60 31.60 -23.39
C LEU A 448 55.00 31.64 -24.02
N GLU A 449 55.47 30.50 -24.53
CA GLU A 449 56.14 30.47 -25.84
C GLU A 449 56.11 29.06 -26.45
N THR A 450 55.84 29.10 -27.74
CA THR A 450 55.61 28.08 -28.78
C THR A 450 56.79 27.12 -28.99
N CYS A 451 56.49 25.83 -29.17
CA CYS A 451 57.41 24.82 -29.71
C CYS A 451 57.48 24.89 -31.25
N PRO A 452 58.65 24.59 -31.86
CA PRO A 452 58.72 24.17 -33.25
C PRO A 452 59.05 22.67 -33.40
N ILE A 453 58.36 22.05 -34.36
CA ILE A 453 58.83 21.03 -35.33
C ILE A 453 59.27 19.65 -34.78
N MET A 454 58.41 18.64 -34.98
CA MET A 454 58.38 17.81 -36.19
C MET A 454 56.96 17.34 -36.48
#